data_AF-W0RM46-F1
#
_entry.id   AF-W0RM46-F1
#
_cell.length_a   1.000
_cell.length_b   1.000
_cell.length_c   1.000
_cell.angle_alpha   90.00
_cell.angle_beta   90.00
_cell.angle_gamma   90.00
#
_symmetry.space_group_name_H-M   'P 1'
#
loop_
_entity.id
_entity.type
_entity.pdbx_description
1 polymer ?
#
loop_
_entity_poly.entity_id
_entity_poly.type
_entity_poly.pdbx_seq_one_letter_code
_entity_poly.pdbx_strand_id
1 'polypeptide(L)'
;MPMRAVVELRRPLTPAQARVLALLAEAPGYKQIAHALGVSKRTVRQHVEDIAAQLPDDWAPNAGTKDRVVLYAMRRLAESVAPRDRELPVSQDHAA
;
A
#
# COMPACT_ATOMS: atom_id res chain seq x y z
N MET A 1 18.08 -7.20 -0.22
CA MET A 1 17.10 -7.21 0.89
C MET A 1 15.79 -7.72 0.32
N PRO A 2 15.31 -8.94 0.64
CA PRO A 2 14.04 -9.40 0.08
C PRO A 2 12.89 -8.65 0.76
N MET A 3 12.27 -7.70 0.05
CA MET A 3 10.93 -7.24 0.40
C MET A 3 10.03 -8.48 0.39
N ARG A 4 9.40 -8.84 1.53
CA ARG A 4 8.47 -9.99 1.59
C ARG A 4 7.51 -9.90 0.42
N ALA A 5 7.36 -10.97 -0.37
CA ALA A 5 6.52 -10.96 -1.56
C ALA A 5 5.02 -10.73 -1.26
N VAL A 6 4.60 -10.83 -0.01
CA VAL A 6 3.23 -10.53 0.43
C VAL A 6 3.26 -9.72 1.74
N VAL A 7 2.56 -8.58 1.78
CA VAL A 7 2.30 -7.80 3.01
C VAL A 7 0.81 -7.89 3.32
N GLU A 8 0.48 -8.78 4.25
CA GLU A 8 -0.86 -8.90 4.80
C GLU A 8 -1.09 -7.83 5.86
N LEU A 9 -2.19 -7.08 5.73
CA LEU A 9 -2.61 -6.14 6.76
C LEU A 9 -3.20 -6.90 7.94
N ARG A 10 -2.95 -6.42 9.17
CA ARG A 10 -3.57 -6.99 10.38
C ARG A 10 -5.11 -6.94 10.33
N ARG A 11 -5.67 -5.91 9.68
CA ARG A 11 -7.11 -5.74 9.41
C ARG A 11 -7.34 -5.04 8.07
N PRO A 12 -8.51 -5.24 7.42
CA PRO A 12 -8.89 -4.49 6.23
C PRO A 12 -8.92 -2.99 6.50
N LEU A 13 -8.45 -2.18 5.54
CA LEU A 13 -8.56 -0.73 5.61
C LEU A 13 -10.02 -0.29 5.49
N THR A 14 -10.39 0.73 6.24
CA THR A 14 -11.67 1.41 6.05
C THR A 14 -11.69 2.15 4.70
N PRO A 15 -12.87 2.47 4.15
CA PRO A 15 -12.96 3.24 2.90
C PRO A 15 -12.22 4.58 2.96
N ALA A 16 -12.20 5.25 4.12
CA ALA A 16 -11.45 6.49 4.33
C ALA A 16 -9.94 6.25 4.30
N GLN A 17 -9.46 5.22 4.97
CA GLN A 17 -8.04 4.83 4.97
C GLN A 17 -7.56 4.43 3.57
N ALA A 18 -8.37 3.71 2.80
CA ALA A 18 -8.05 3.34 1.43
C ALA A 18 -7.89 4.57 0.51
N ARG A 19 -8.76 5.58 0.66
CA ARG A 19 -8.64 6.84 -0.10
C ARG A 19 -7.37 7.61 0.27
N VAL A 20 -7.04 7.69 1.56
CA VAL A 20 -5.78 8.29 2.02
C VAL A 20 -4.58 7.55 1.46
N LEU A 21 -4.62 6.21 1.46
CA LEU A 21 -3.54 5.37 0.92
C LEU A 21 -3.32 5.60 -0.58
N ALA A 22 -4.40 5.62 -1.36
CA ALA A 22 -4.32 5.88 -2.81
C ALA A 22 -3.70 7.25 -3.08
N LEU A 23 -4.16 8.29 -2.37
CA LEU A 23 -3.61 9.63 -2.51
C LEU A 23 -2.13 9.65 -2.12
N LEU A 24 -1.70 8.99 -1.03
CA LEU A 24 -0.29 8.98 -0.60
C LEU A 24 0.69 8.45 -1.65
N ALA A 25 0.24 7.53 -2.51
CA ALA A 25 1.08 6.98 -3.56
C ALA A 25 1.45 8.00 -4.65
N GLU A 26 0.62 9.04 -4.83
CA GLU A 26 0.83 10.12 -5.82
C GLU A 26 1.75 11.24 -5.29
N ALA A 27 2.38 11.04 -4.13
CA ALA A 27 3.23 12.00 -3.41
C ALA A 27 2.62 13.34 -2.88
N PRO A 28 1.30 13.50 -2.65
CA PRO A 28 0.75 14.70 -2.03
C PRO A 28 1.18 14.80 -0.55
N GLY A 29 1.62 16.00 -0.15
CA GLY A 29 1.81 16.32 1.26
C GLY A 29 0.48 16.29 2.01
N TYR A 30 0.51 16.17 3.35
CA TYR A 30 -0.70 16.11 4.18
C TYR A 30 -1.70 17.24 3.93
N LYS A 31 -1.22 18.42 3.51
CA LYS A 31 -2.06 19.57 3.13
C LYS A 31 -2.89 19.29 1.86
N GLN A 32 -2.28 18.69 0.84
CA GLN A 32 -2.95 18.37 -0.42
C GLN A 32 -3.95 17.24 -0.23
N ILE A 33 -3.59 16.21 0.54
CA ILE A 33 -4.51 15.12 0.89
C ILE A 33 -5.71 15.65 1.69
N ALA A 34 -5.45 16.51 2.69
CA ALA A 34 -6.50 17.14 3.48
C ALA A 34 -7.48 17.94 2.61
N HIS A 35 -6.94 18.73 1.67
CA HIS A 35 -7.74 19.49 0.72
C HIS A 35 -8.56 18.57 -0.22
N ALA A 36 -7.93 17.53 -0.78
CA ALA A 36 -8.60 16.59 -1.68
C ALA A 36 -9.73 15.80 -1.01
N LEU A 37 -9.60 15.51 0.28
CA LEU A 37 -10.59 14.76 1.06
C LEU A 37 -11.59 15.63 1.82
N GLY A 38 -11.41 16.96 1.84
CA GLY A 38 -12.26 17.87 2.62
C GLY A 38 -12.13 17.67 4.13
N VAL A 39 -10.97 17.23 4.62
CA VAL A 39 -10.71 16.96 6.05
C VAL A 39 -9.54 17.78 6.59
N SER A 40 -9.30 17.73 7.90
CA SER A 40 -8.16 18.42 8.51
C SER A 40 -6.84 17.67 8.28
N LYS A 41 -5.71 18.38 8.28
CA LYS A 41 -4.36 17.77 8.30
C LYS A 41 -4.17 16.81 9.48
N ARG A 42 -4.80 17.09 10.62
CA ARG A 42 -4.78 16.22 11.81
C ARG A 42 -5.49 14.89 11.52
N THR A 43 -6.63 14.94 10.85
CA THR A 43 -7.39 13.75 10.42
C THR A 43 -6.58 12.89 9.46
N VAL A 44 -5.89 13.51 8.48
CA VAL A 44 -5.00 12.78 7.57
C VAL A 44 -3.86 12.09 8.34
N ARG A 45 -3.23 12.80 9.27
CA ARG A 45 -2.16 12.21 10.11
C ARG A 45 -2.67 11.03 10.92
N GLN A 46 -3.85 11.14 11.53
CA GLN A 46 -4.46 10.03 12.27
C GLN A 46 -4.68 8.81 11.35
N HIS A 47 -5.23 9.02 10.15
CA HIS A 47 -5.39 7.93 9.19
C HIS A 47 -4.06 7.27 8.79
N VAL A 48 -2.99 8.06 8.62
CA VAL A 48 -1.64 7.52 8.35
C VAL A 48 -1.14 6.66 9.51
N GLU A 49 -1.31 7.13 10.74
CA GLU A 49 -0.93 6.40 11.96
C GLU A 49 -1.74 5.10 12.09
N ASP A 50 -3.05 5.15 11.86
CA ASP A 50 -3.93 3.98 11.90
C ASP A 50 -3.54 2.95 10.83
N ILE A 51 -3.20 3.39 9.61
CA ILE A 51 -2.74 2.50 8.53
C ILE A 51 -1.39 1.89 8.91
N ALA A 52 -0.44 2.68 9.42
CA ALA A 52 0.87 2.19 9.82
C ALA A 52 0.79 1.14 10.93
N ALA A 53 -0.18 1.26 11.85
CA ALA A 53 -0.44 0.26 12.88
C ALA A 53 -0.96 -1.08 12.33
N GLN A 54 -1.54 -1.09 11.12
CA GLN A 54 -1.92 -2.33 10.44
C GLN A 54 -0.75 -2.99 9.72
N LEU A 55 0.35 -2.27 9.49
CA LEU A 55 1.53 -2.82 8.81
C LEU A 55 2.33 -3.71 9.77
N PRO A 56 2.95 -4.78 9.27
CA PRO A 56 3.89 -5.59 10.05
C PRO A 56 5.09 -4.79 10.55
N ASP A 57 5.62 -5.08 11.74
CA ASP A 57 6.74 -4.32 12.33
C ASP A 57 8.06 -4.51 11.57
N ASP A 58 8.21 -5.62 10.86
CA ASP A 58 9.30 -5.92 9.93
C ASP A 58 9.18 -5.17 8.59
N TRP A 59 8.05 -4.52 8.33
CA TRP A 59 7.85 -3.71 7.13
C TRP A 59 8.50 -2.34 7.27
N ALA A 60 9.58 -2.11 6.50
CA ALA A 60 10.32 -0.86 6.46
C ALA A 60 10.68 -0.32 7.88
N PRO A 61 11.41 -1.12 8.68
CA PRO A 61 11.63 -0.84 10.11
C PRO A 61 12.44 0.44 10.36
N ASN A 62 13.22 0.89 9.37
CA ASN A 62 14.05 2.09 9.45
C ASN A 62 13.37 3.34 8.89
N ALA A 63 12.15 3.21 8.36
CA ALA A 63 11.42 4.31 7.72
C ALA A 63 10.47 4.98 8.72
N GLY A 64 10.27 6.29 8.57
CA GLY A 64 9.26 7.01 9.35
C GLY A 64 7.84 6.49 9.06
N THR A 65 6.90 6.72 9.98
CA THR A 65 5.51 6.24 9.86
C THR A 65 4.88 6.52 8.49
N LYS A 66 5.06 7.74 7.98
CA LYS A 66 4.57 8.13 6.65
C LYS A 66 5.21 7.30 5.55
N ASP A 67 6.52 7.17 5.57
CA ASP A 67 7.30 6.51 4.52
C ASP A 67 6.97 5.02 4.47
N ARG A 68 6.75 4.37 5.61
CA ARG A 68 6.25 2.99 5.69
C ARG A 68 4.94 2.82 4.92
N VAL A 69 4.01 3.75 5.12
CA VAL A 69 2.70 3.74 4.45
C VAL A 69 2.82 4.08 2.97
N VAL A 70 3.67 5.04 2.59
CA VAL A 70 3.91 5.40 1.18
C VAL A 70 4.52 4.23 0.42
N LEU A 71 5.53 3.56 0.98
CA LEU A 71 6.14 2.38 0.38
C LEU A 71 5.12 1.25 0.21
N TYR A 72 4.22 1.07 1.19
CA TYR A 72 3.13 0.11 1.08
C TYR A 72 2.15 0.50 -0.03
N ALA A 73 1.79 1.78 -0.14
CA ALA A 73 0.90 2.30 -1.17
C ALA A 73 1.47 2.10 -2.57
N MET A 74 2.74 2.48 -2.79
CA MET A 74 3.43 2.32 -4.07
C MET A 74 3.53 0.86 -4.49
N ARG A 75 3.83 -0.02 -3.53
CA ARG A 75 3.87 -1.45 -3.77
C ARG A 75 2.49 -2.00 -4.14
N ARG A 76 1.45 -1.62 -3.41
CA ARG A 76 0.07 -2.07 -3.68
C ARG A 76 -0.39 -1.62 -5.07
N LEU A 77 0.01 -0.43 -5.51
CA LEU A 77 -0.21 0.03 -6.88
C LEU A 77 0.55 -0.84 -7.89
N ALA A 78 1.83 -1.14 -7.63
CA ALA A 78 2.61 -2.02 -8.49
C ALA A 78 2.00 -3.42 -8.61
N GLU A 79 1.48 -3.98 -7.51
CA GLU A 79 0.76 -5.26 -7.48
C GLU A 79 -0.59 -5.20 -8.22
N SER A 80 -1.27 -4.05 -8.24
CA SER A 80 -2.50 -3.87 -9.03
C SER A 80 -2.26 -3.65 -10.52
N VAL A 81 -1.08 -3.12 -10.90
CA VAL A 81 -0.69 -2.85 -12.29
C VAL A 81 0.00 -4.06 -12.92
N ALA A 82 0.59 -4.95 -12.13
CA ALA A 82 1.13 -6.20 -12.61
C ALA A 82 0.00 -7.05 -13.24
N PRO A 83 0.10 -7.45 -14.52
CA PRO A 83 -0.90 -8.30 -15.15
C PRO A 83 -0.96 -9.62 -14.36
N ARG A 84 -2.14 -9.91 -13.81
CA ARG A 84 -2.43 -11.22 -13.20
C ARG A 84 -2.33 -12.37 -14.21
N ASP A 85 -2.30 -12.04 -15.50
CA ASP A 85 -2.11 -12.98 -16.60
C ASP A 85 -0.64 -13.09 -16.99
N ARG A 86 0.10 -13.84 -16.19
CA ARG A 86 1.10 -14.74 -16.77
C ARG A 86 0.73 -16.15 -16.32
N GLU A 87 -0.41 -16.63 -16.84
CA GLU A 87 -0.52 -18.06 -17.10
C GLU A 87 0.71 -18.44 -17.92
N LEU A 88 1.70 -19.03 -17.26
CA LEU A 88 2.72 -19.78 -17.94
C LEU A 88 1.97 -20.88 -18.70
N PRO A 89 2.10 -21.00 -20.03
CA PRO A 89 1.68 -22.23 -20.66
C PRO A 89 2.52 -23.33 -20.03
N VAL A 90 1.90 -24.11 -19.14
CA VAL A 90 2.38 -25.43 -18.76
C VAL A 90 2.41 -26.20 -20.07
N SER A 91 3.57 -26.20 -20.72
CA SER A 91 3.89 -27.15 -21.78
C SER A 91 4.00 -28.52 -21.12
N GLN A 92 2.85 -29.13 -20.83
CA GLN A 92 2.73 -30.56 -20.77
C GLN A 92 2.63 -31.04 -22.21
N ASP A 93 3.76 -31.03 -22.92
CA ASP A 93 3.93 -31.92 -24.07
C ASP A 93 4.09 -33.33 -23.51
N HIS A 94 2.94 -33.97 -23.30
CA HIS A 94 2.81 -35.41 -23.34
C HIS A 94 2.76 -35.83 -24.81
N ALA A 95 3.85 -36.37 -25.31
CA ALA A 95 3.87 -37.31 -26.44
C ALA A 95 5.13 -38.16 -26.22
N ALA A 96 4.98 -39.34 -25.60
CA ALA A 96 4.70 -40.62 -26.27
C ALA A 96 5.96 -41.20 -26.91
#